data_AF-I4D3E5-F1
#
_entry.id   AF-I4D3E5-F1
#
_cell.length_a   1.000
_cell.length_b   1.000
_cell.length_c   1.000
_cell.angle_alpha   90.00
_cell.angle_beta   90.00
_cell.angle_gamma   90.00
#
_symmetry.space_group_name_H-M   'P 1'
#
loop_
_entity.id
_entity.type
_entity.pdbx_description
1 polymer ?
#
loop_
_entity_poly.entity_id
_entity_poly.type
_entity_poly.pdbx_seq_one_letter_code
_entity_poly.pdbx_strand_id
1 'polypeptide(L)' 'MVNELRNYKVRHVGGRERIVPAKNGTEAKRQACRFWGYKPNDYWLGITACSANLIPAGKVG' A
#
# COMPACT_ATOMS: atom_id res chain seq x y z
N MET A 1 -6.32 -17.87 -13.65
CA MET A 1 -6.29 -16.43 -13.32
C MET A 1 -4.88 -16.07 -12.89
N VAL A 2 -4.03 -15.61 -13.82
CA VAL A 2 -2.68 -15.13 -13.49
C VAL A 2 -2.86 -13.80 -12.80
N ASN A 3 -2.77 -13.80 -11.48
CA ASN A 3 -2.99 -12.60 -10.71
C ASN A 3 -1.69 -11.79 -10.72
N GLU A 4 -1.41 -11.08 -11.83
CA GLU A 4 -0.23 -10.23 -11.98
C GLU A 4 -0.13 -9.28 -10.78
N LEU A 5 0.87 -9.53 -9.93
CA LEU A 5 1.17 -8.67 -8.79
C LEU A 5 1.74 -7.37 -9.34
N ARG A 6 1.12 -6.25 -8.95
CA ARG A 6 1.56 -4.91 -9.33
C ARG A 6 2.23 -4.26 -8.14
N ASN A 7 3.24 -3.43 -8.40
CA ASN A 7 3.89 -2.67 -7.33
C ASN A 7 3.06 -1.43 -7.00
N TYR A 8 2.71 -1.28 -5.73
CA TYR A 8 2.01 -0.10 -5.22
C TYR A 8 2.90 0.63 -4.22
N LYS A 9 3.09 1.93 -4.40
CA LYS A 9 3.68 2.82 -3.40
C LYS A 9 2.60 3.24 -2.42
N VAL A 10 2.67 2.71 -1.21
CA VAL A 10 1.79 3.06 -0.10
C VAL A 10 2.44 4.15 0.74
N ARG A 11 1.74 5.25 0.96
CA ARG A 11 2.14 6.36 1.82
C ARG A 11 1.17 6.49 2.99
N HIS A 12 1.69 6.51 4.20
CA HIS A 12 0.95 6.80 5.42
C HIS A 12 0.93 8.32 5.68
N VAL A 13 -0.14 8.84 6.27
CA VAL A 13 -0.24 10.25 6.69
C VAL A 13 0.89 10.68 7.62
N GLY A 14 1.42 9.76 8.43
CA GLY A 14 2.58 9.98 9.30
C GLY A 14 3.95 10.02 8.59
N GLY A 15 3.99 10.23 7.27
CA GLY A 15 5.22 10.41 6.50
C GLY A 15 5.98 9.13 6.12
N ARG A 16 5.46 7.94 6.48
CA ARG A 16 6.08 6.65 6.11
C ARG A 16 5.63 6.23 4.72
N GLU A 17 6.55 5.71 3.92
CA GLU A 17 6.26 5.18 2.59
C GLU A 17 6.81 3.76 2.43
N ARG A 18 6.12 2.91 1.66
CA ARG A 18 6.58 1.56 1.33
C ARG A 18 6.06 1.14 -0.03
N ILE A 19 6.91 0.46 -0.79
CA ILE A 19 6.50 -0.20 -2.03
C ILE A 19 6.14 -1.64 -1.70
N VAL A 20 4.94 -2.06 -2.13
CA VAL A 20 4.40 -3.39 -1.83
C VAL A 20 3.87 -4.02 -3.13
N PRO A 21 4.31 -5.25 -3.47
CA PRO A 21 3.70 -6.01 -4.56
C PRO A 21 2.33 -6.54 -4.08
N ALA A 22 1.27 -6.11 -4.75
CA ALA A 22 -0.09 -6.49 -4.41
C ALA A 22 -0.98 -6.61 -5.65
N LYS A 23 -2.10 -7.28 -5.47
CA LYS A 23 -3.10 -7.47 -6.53
C LYS A 23 -3.87 -6.19 -6.83
N ASN A 24 -4.12 -5.40 -5.80
CA ASN A 24 -4.83 -4.13 -5.86
C ASN A 24 -4.35 -3.18 -4.76
N GLY A 25 -4.73 -1.90 -4.86
CA GLY A 25 -4.33 -0.87 -3.89
C GLY A 25 -4.80 -1.16 -2.46
N THR A 26 -5.97 -1.78 -2.28
CA THR A 26 -6.50 -2.12 -0.94
C THR A 26 -5.63 -3.16 -0.25
N GLU A 27 -5.20 -4.19 -0.97
CA GLU A 27 -4.32 -5.24 -0.45
C GLU A 27 -2.93 -4.69 -0.16
N ALA A 28 -2.40 -3.80 -1.01
CA ALA A 28 -1.15 -3.09 -0.74
C ALA A 28 -1.20 -2.31 0.59
N LYS A 29 -2.27 -1.54 0.80
CA LYS A 29 -2.46 -0.79 2.06
C LYS A 29 -2.59 -1.72 3.26
N ARG A 30 -3.34 -2.82 3.16
CA ARG A 30 -3.46 -3.80 4.26
C ARG A 30 -2.12 -4.42 4.63
N GLN A 31 -1.31 -4.80 3.64
CA GLN A 31 0.04 -5.32 3.87
C GLN A 31 0.94 -4.25 4.51
N ALA A 32 0.87 -3.00 4.04
CA ALA A 32 1.63 -1.90 4.61
C ALA A 32 1.22 -1.58 6.06
N CYS A 33 -0.08 -1.51 6.36
CA CYS A 33 -0.59 -1.34 7.72
C CYS A 33 -0.09 -2.45 8.65
N ARG A 34 -0.21 -3.72 8.23
CA ARG A 34 0.28 -4.87 9.00
C ARG A 34 1.79 -4.80 9.23
N PHE A 35 2.55 -4.39 8.22
CA PHE A 35 3.99 -4.21 8.36
C PHE A 35 4.34 -3.13 9.39
N TRP A 36 3.59 -2.04 9.44
CA TRP A 36 3.79 -0.97 10.42
C TRP A 36 3.19 -1.27 11.80
N GLY A 37 2.57 -2.44 11.99
CA GLY A 37 1.92 -2.83 13.24
C GLY A 37 0.54 -2.20 13.47
N TYR A 38 -0.03 -1.55 12.45
CA TYR A 38 -1.35 -0.94 12.54
C TYR A 38 -2.46 -1.95 12.20
N LYS A 39 -3.58 -1.82 12.92
CA LYS A 39 -4.80 -2.51 12.53
C LYS A 39 -5.36 -1.85 11.26
N PRO A 40 -5.64 -2.62 10.19
CA PRO A 40 -6.21 -2.04 8.97
C PRO A 40 -7.54 -1.30 9.25
N ASN A 41 -8.34 -1.80 10.19
CA ASN A 41 -9.64 -1.21 10.52
C ASN A 41 -9.56 0.00 11.47
N ASP A 42 -8.35 0.47 11.79
CA ASP A 42 -8.16 1.65 12.62
C ASP A 42 -8.55 2.92 11.85
N TYR A 43 -9.39 3.77 12.45
CA TYR A 43 -9.89 4.96 11.77
C TYR A 43 -8.79 5.99 11.51
N TRP A 44 -7.81 6.09 12.41
CA TRP A 44 -6.75 7.09 12.39
C TRP A 44 -5.46 6.60 11.73
N LEU A 45 -5.14 5.32 11.88
CA LEU A 45 -3.86 4.73 11.43
C LEU A 45 -4.03 3.56 10.45
N GLY A 46 -5.27 3.25 10.08
CA GLY A 46 -5.59 2.10 9.24
C GLY A 46 -5.53 2.39 7.74
N ILE A 47 -6.31 1.64 6.97
CA ILE A 47 -6.29 1.69 5.49
C ILE A 47 -6.73 3.06 4.96
N THR A 48 -7.58 3.77 5.70
CA THR A 48 -8.08 5.12 5.40
C THR A 48 -6.98 6.17 5.49
N ALA A 49 -6.03 6.00 6.41
CA ALA A 49 -4.87 6.84 6.62
C ALA A 49 -3.71 6.54 5.64
N CYS A 50 -3.90 5.55 4.76
CA CYS A 50 -2.94 5.15 3.75
C CYS A 50 -3.42 5.55 2.36
N SER A 51 -2.54 6.12 1.55
CA SER A 51 -2.72 6.30 0.10
C SER A 51 -1.90 5.25 -0.64
N ALA A 52 -2.47 4.60 -1.65
CA ALA A 52 -1.75 3.63 -2.47
C ALA A 52 -1.77 4.10 -3.92
N ASN A 53 -0.58 4.34 -4.46
CA ASN A 53 -0.39 4.73 -5.84
C ASN A 53 0.24 3.55 -6.60
N LEU A 54 -0.36 3.17 -7.72
CA LEU A 54 0.21 2.18 -8.61
C LEU A 54 1.53 2.73 -9.18
N ILE A 55 2.59 1.94 -9.13
CA ILE A 55 3.85 2.24 -9.80
C ILE A 55 3.75 1.59 -11.18
N PRO A 56 3.56 2.38 -12.26
CA PRO A 56 3.62 1.82 -13.60
C PRO A 56 5.03 1.27 -13.85
N ALA A 57 5.12 0.09 -14.47
CA ALA A 57 6.35 -0.67 -14.68
C ALA A 57 7.42 0.05 -15.56
N GLY A 58 7.25 1.34 -15.86
CA GLY A 58 8.15 2.14 -16.69
C GLY A 58 8.55 3.50 -16.09
N LYS A 59 8.24 3.81 -14.82
CA LYS A 59 8.80 5.02 -14.15
C LYS A 59 9.85 4.62 -13.12
N VAL A 60 11.01 4.24 -13.63
CA VAL A 60 12.28 4.47 -12.96
C VAL A 60 12.76 5.81 -13.50
N GLY A 61 12.65 6.86 -12.68
CA GLY A 61 13.16 8.20 -12.97
C GLY A 61 13.93 8.67 -11.77
#